data_AF-A0A5K1AY62-F1
#
_entry.id   AF-A0A5K1AY62-F1
#
_cell.length_a   1.000
_cell.length_b   1.000
_cell.length_c   1.000
_cell.angle_alpha   90.00
_cell.angle_beta   90.00
_cell.angle_gamma   90.00
#
_symmetry.space_group_name_H-M   'P 1'
#
loop_
_entity.id
_entity.type
_entity.pdbx_description
1 polymer ?
#
loop_
_entity_poly.entity_id
_entity_poly.type
_entity_poly.pdbx_seq_one_letter_code
_entity_poly.pdbx_strand_id
1 'polypeptide(L)'
;WNLSAEAARPNPQGSFQYGLIRETRFLLLENDRANLDGLPRYTVNGVSFLHPDTPLKLADYFQIDDVFSPAAIPDVPDGRSPSSGTSVIDVPYRGYVHIVFQNSEDVIQSWHIDGYNFFVVG
;
A
#
# COMPACT_ATOMS: atom_id res chain seq x y z
N TRP A 1 -40.70 11.20 32.51
CA TRP A 1 -39.41 11.52 31.86
C TRP A 1 -38.74 10.20 31.51
N ASN A 2 -38.46 9.95 30.23
CA ASN A 2 -37.82 8.71 29.77
C ASN A 2 -36.40 9.07 29.30
N LEU A 3 -35.39 8.61 30.03
CA LEU A 3 -33.95 8.78 29.75
C LEU A 3 -33.42 7.52 29.09
N SER A 4 -33.84 7.26 27.85
CA SER A 4 -33.19 6.24 27.01
C SER A 4 -31.85 6.81 26.52
N ALA A 5 -30.77 6.51 27.22
CA ALA A 5 -29.43 6.68 26.68
C ALA A 5 -29.23 5.62 25.59
N GLU A 6 -29.18 6.03 24.32
CA GLU A 6 -28.76 5.15 23.24
C GLU A 6 -27.36 4.62 23.54
N ALA A 7 -27.22 3.29 23.53
CA ALA A 7 -26.01 2.58 23.89
C ALA A 7 -24.84 2.94 22.96
N ALA A 8 -23.64 2.80 23.51
CA ALA A 8 -22.36 3.01 22.84
C ALA A 8 -22.34 2.44 21.42
N ARG A 9 -21.91 3.27 20.45
CA ARG A 9 -21.50 2.79 19.14
C ARG A 9 -20.41 1.73 19.35
N PRO A 10 -20.43 0.57 18.66
CA PRO A 10 -19.31 -0.36 18.66
C PRO A 10 -18.15 0.27 17.87
N ASN A 11 -17.51 1.25 18.49
CA ASN A 11 -16.23 1.77 18.10
C ASN A 11 -15.22 1.07 19.02
N PRO A 12 -14.18 0.41 18.49
CA PRO A 12 -13.10 -0.12 19.31
C PRO A 12 -12.52 0.98 20.21
N GLN A 13 -12.84 0.96 21.50
CA GLN A 13 -12.25 1.85 22.51
C GLN A 13 -11.70 0.98 23.63
N GLY A 14 -10.40 1.15 23.92
CA GLY A 14 -9.64 0.35 24.89
C GLY A 14 -8.60 -0.55 24.23
N SER A 15 -8.09 -1.53 24.98
CA SER A 15 -7.17 -2.58 24.51
C SER A 15 -7.87 -3.54 23.56
N PHE A 16 -7.95 -3.16 22.29
CA PHE A 16 -8.49 -4.01 21.23
C PHE A 16 -7.44 -5.03 20.79
N GLN A 17 -7.81 -6.32 20.71
CA GLN A 17 -6.89 -7.37 20.27
C GLN A 17 -6.71 -7.27 18.76
N TYR A 18 -5.58 -6.73 18.32
CA TYR A 18 -5.19 -6.57 16.90
C TYR A 18 -5.44 -7.87 16.09
N GLY A 19 -5.14 -9.03 16.67
CA GLY A 19 -5.32 -10.35 16.01
C GLY A 19 -6.77 -10.80 15.77
N LEU A 20 -7.78 -10.07 16.23
CA LEU A 20 -9.20 -10.38 15.94
C LEU A 20 -9.77 -9.57 14.76
N ILE A 21 -9.02 -8.58 14.23
CA ILE A 21 -9.43 -7.84 13.04
C ILE A 21 -9.20 -8.73 11.83
N ARG A 22 -10.24 -8.95 11.02
CA ARG A 22 -10.08 -9.61 9.73
C ARG A 22 -9.33 -8.69 8.79
N GLU A 23 -8.16 -9.12 8.35
CA GLU A 23 -7.39 -8.44 7.31
C GLU A 23 -8.24 -8.36 6.03
N THR A 24 -8.41 -7.13 5.53
CA THR A 24 -9.14 -6.89 4.28
C THR A 24 -8.21 -7.05 3.08
N ARG A 25 -6.92 -6.78 3.27
CA ARG A 25 -5.88 -7.00 2.26
C ARG A 25 -4.53 -7.25 2.95
N PHE A 26 -3.73 -8.14 2.37
CA PHE A 26 -2.37 -8.45 2.80
C PHE A 26 -1.41 -8.08 1.66
N LEU A 27 -0.34 -7.36 1.99
CA LEU A 27 0.69 -6.92 1.05
C LEU A 27 2.06 -7.35 1.57
N LEU A 28 2.80 -8.13 0.80
CA LEU A 28 4.22 -8.37 0.98
C LEU A 28 4.97 -7.56 -0.06
N LEU A 29 5.63 -6.48 0.37
CA LEU A 29 6.37 -5.57 -0.49
C LEU A 29 7.86 -5.84 -0.36
N GLU A 30 8.40 -6.59 -1.33
CA GLU A 30 9.82 -6.83 -1.47
C GLU A 30 10.49 -5.67 -2.22
N ASN A 31 11.53 -5.12 -1.62
CA ASN A 31 12.40 -4.19 -2.30
C ASN A 31 13.51 -4.92 -3.05
N ASP A 32 13.80 -4.46 -4.27
CA ASP A 32 14.85 -5.02 -5.11
C ASP A 32 15.52 -3.95 -5.97
N ARG A 33 16.70 -4.26 -6.51
CA ARG A 33 17.44 -3.42 -7.46
C ARG A 33 17.45 -4.06 -8.84
N ALA A 34 17.15 -3.27 -9.86
CA ALA A 34 17.12 -3.72 -11.24
C ALA A 34 17.86 -2.74 -12.16
N ASN A 35 18.43 -3.26 -13.24
CA ASN A 35 18.91 -2.41 -14.34
C ASN A 35 17.80 -2.30 -15.38
N LEU A 36 17.21 -1.12 -15.51
CA LEU A 36 16.16 -0.81 -16.49
C LEU A 36 16.68 0.26 -17.44
N ASP A 37 16.65 -0.02 -18.74
CA ASP A 37 17.15 0.87 -19.81
C ASP A 37 18.60 1.33 -19.59
N GLY A 38 19.44 0.45 -19.05
CA GLY A 38 20.86 0.74 -18.76
C GLY A 38 21.08 1.60 -17.51
N LEU A 39 20.04 1.89 -16.74
CA LEU A 39 20.12 2.66 -15.50
C LEU A 39 19.81 1.77 -14.28
N PRO A 40 20.58 1.88 -13.18
CA PRO A 40 20.22 1.22 -11.93
C PRO A 40 18.98 1.89 -11.34
N ARG A 41 17.99 1.08 -10.97
CA ARG A 41 16.71 1.48 -10.41
C ARG A 41 16.36 0.62 -9.20
N TYR A 42 15.62 1.21 -8.27
CA TYR A 42 14.96 0.45 -7.21
C TYR A 42 13.54 0.10 -7.63
N THR A 43 13.09 -1.06 -7.18
CA THR A 43 11.77 -1.59 -7.48
C THR A 43 11.10 -2.11 -6.22
N VAL A 44 9.77 -2.13 -6.25
CA VAL A 44 8.94 -2.79 -5.24
C VAL A 44 8.12 -3.84 -5.97
N ASN A 45 8.28 -5.11 -5.59
CA ASN A 45 7.68 -6.27 -6.28
C ASN A 45 7.85 -6.23 -7.81
N GLY A 46 9.04 -5.84 -8.28
CA GLY A 46 9.38 -5.80 -9.71
C GLY A 46 8.89 -4.56 -10.47
N VAL A 47 8.33 -3.54 -9.82
CA VAL A 47 7.99 -2.27 -10.50
C VAL A 47 8.84 -1.12 -9.97
N SER A 48 9.52 -0.41 -10.86
CA SER A 48 10.15 0.87 -10.58
C SER A 48 9.14 2.00 -10.83
N PHE A 49 8.85 2.79 -9.80
CA PHE A 49 7.83 3.84 -9.91
C PHE A 49 8.27 4.95 -10.86
N LEU A 50 7.44 5.22 -11.87
CA LEU A 50 7.57 6.38 -12.75
C LEU A 50 6.60 7.47 -12.30
N HIS A 51 7.09 8.71 -12.20
CA HIS A 51 6.21 9.85 -11.91
C HIS A 51 5.44 10.24 -13.18
N PRO A 52 4.09 10.22 -13.16
CA PRO A 52 3.29 10.65 -14.30
C PRO A 52 3.28 12.17 -14.40
N ASP A 53 3.09 12.69 -15.62
CA ASP A 53 2.92 14.13 -15.86
C ASP A 53 1.60 14.67 -15.25
N THR A 54 0.60 13.80 -15.15
CA THR A 54 -0.70 14.12 -14.54
C THR A 54 -0.75 13.63 -13.09
N PRO A 55 -1.05 14.49 -12.10
CA PRO A 55 -1.18 14.08 -10.71
C PRO A 55 -2.22 12.97 -10.51
N LEU A 56 -1.85 11.90 -9.79
CA LEU A 56 -2.68 10.69 -9.62
C LEU A 56 -4.11 10.98 -9.14
N LYS A 57 -4.27 11.89 -8.17
CA LYS A 57 -5.60 12.27 -7.65
C LYS A 57 -6.46 12.97 -8.69
N LEU A 58 -5.87 13.75 -9.60
CA LEU A 58 -6.61 14.40 -10.68
C LEU A 58 -6.96 13.40 -11.78
N ALA A 59 -6.02 12.50 -12.10
CA ALA A 59 -6.28 11.42 -13.06
C ALA A 59 -7.44 10.53 -12.59
N ASP A 60 -7.45 10.13 -11.32
CA ASP A 60 -8.55 9.38 -10.72
C ASP A 60 -9.85 10.21 -10.70
N TYR A 61 -9.82 11.46 -10.22
CA TYR A 61 -11.03 12.29 -10.13
C TYR A 61 -11.72 12.54 -11.47
N PHE A 62 -10.94 12.82 -12.52
CA PHE A 62 -11.46 13.09 -13.87
C PHE A 62 -11.57 11.83 -14.75
N GLN A 63 -11.22 10.65 -14.21
CA GLN A 63 -11.23 9.37 -14.92
C GLN A 63 -10.41 9.44 -16.22
N ILE A 64 -9.18 9.95 -16.11
CA ILE A 64 -8.23 10.03 -17.22
C ILE A 64 -7.51 8.68 -17.34
N ASP A 65 -7.72 8.02 -18.47
CA ASP A 65 -7.10 6.73 -18.79
C ASP A 65 -5.57 6.84 -18.98
N ASP A 66 -4.88 5.71 -18.90
CA ASP A 66 -3.45 5.54 -19.21
C ASP A 66 -2.46 6.38 -18.38
N VAL A 67 -2.88 6.99 -17.26
CA VAL A 67 -1.97 7.71 -16.35
C VAL A 67 -1.30 6.77 -15.35
N PHE A 68 -2.07 5.82 -14.82
CA PHE A 68 -1.62 4.84 -13.84
C PHE A 68 -2.31 3.50 -14.07
N SER A 69 -1.71 2.45 -13.52
CA SER A 69 -2.27 1.11 -13.61
C SER A 69 -2.56 0.56 -12.21
N PRO A 70 -3.85 0.38 -11.87
CA PRO A 70 -4.26 -0.40 -10.71
C PRO A 70 -3.64 -1.79 -10.76
N ALA A 71 -3.13 -2.28 -9.63
CA ALA A 71 -2.58 -3.64 -9.49
C ALA A 71 -1.39 -3.98 -10.42
N ALA A 72 -0.70 -2.97 -10.96
CA ALA A 72 0.57 -3.20 -11.65
C ALA A 72 1.64 -3.77 -10.73
N ILE A 73 1.63 -3.37 -9.44
CA ILE A 73 2.40 -4.02 -8.38
C ILE A 73 1.55 -5.19 -7.84
N PRO A 74 2.06 -6.43 -7.84
CA PRO A 74 1.36 -7.54 -7.24
C PRO A 74 1.40 -7.43 -5.71
N ASP A 75 0.39 -7.99 -5.03
CA ASP A 75 0.28 -7.97 -3.56
C ASP A 75 1.40 -8.77 -2.88
N VAL A 76 1.98 -9.74 -3.58
CA VAL A 76 3.08 -10.59 -3.14
C VAL A 76 4.07 -10.71 -4.30
N PRO A 77 5.40 -10.78 -4.05
CA PRO A 77 6.38 -10.93 -5.11
C PRO A 77 6.11 -12.20 -5.93
N ASP A 78 6.10 -12.08 -7.26
CA ASP A 78 5.78 -13.15 -8.21
C ASP A 78 6.98 -13.56 -9.09
N GLY A 79 8.17 -13.01 -8.82
CA GLY A 79 9.38 -13.28 -9.59
C GLY A 79 9.37 -12.71 -11.01
N ARG A 80 8.47 -11.75 -11.31
CA ARG A 80 8.41 -11.11 -12.62
C ARG A 80 9.68 -10.35 -12.97
N SER A 81 9.90 -10.18 -14.26
CA SER A 81 10.96 -9.30 -14.74
C SER A 81 10.66 -7.85 -14.32
N PRO A 82 11.65 -7.13 -13.77
CA PRO A 82 11.50 -5.74 -13.40
C PRO A 82 11.03 -4.88 -14.57
N SER A 83 10.16 -3.90 -14.31
CA SER A 83 9.67 -2.94 -15.30
C SER A 83 9.45 -1.56 -14.68
N SER A 84 9.46 -0.52 -15.53
CA SER A 84 9.10 0.84 -15.11
C SER A 84 7.61 1.06 -15.30
N GLY A 85 6.94 1.70 -14.35
CA GLY A 85 5.53 2.04 -14.49
C GLY A 85 4.96 2.88 -13.36
N THR A 86 3.82 3.50 -13.63
CA THR A 86 3.05 4.25 -12.63
C THR A 86 2.04 3.33 -11.97
N SER A 87 2.48 2.62 -10.93
CA SER A 87 1.64 1.65 -10.21
C SER A 87 0.86 2.28 -9.06
N VAL A 88 -0.40 1.88 -8.90
CA VAL A 88 -1.24 2.24 -7.74
C VAL A 88 -1.80 0.97 -7.08
N ILE A 89 -1.76 0.96 -5.75
CA ILE A 89 -2.33 -0.11 -4.92
C ILE A 89 -3.69 0.38 -4.38
N ASP A 90 -4.78 -0.14 -4.95
CA ASP A 90 -6.14 0.24 -4.54
C ASP A 90 -6.60 -0.50 -3.29
N VAL A 91 -6.97 0.22 -2.25
CA VAL A 91 -7.44 -0.37 -0.99
C VAL A 91 -8.91 -0.03 -0.75
N PRO A 92 -9.71 -0.98 -0.24
CA PRO A 92 -11.11 -0.71 0.06
C PRO A 92 -11.23 0.36 1.16
N TYR A 93 -12.23 1.24 1.01
CA TYR A 93 -12.50 2.29 2.00
C TYR A 93 -12.75 1.70 3.39
N ARG A 94 -12.03 2.19 4.40
CA ARG A 94 -12.01 1.67 5.79
C ARG A 94 -11.61 0.19 5.89
N GLY A 95 -10.91 -0.32 4.88
CA GLY A 95 -10.27 -1.62 4.94
C GLY A 95 -9.12 -1.64 5.94
N TYR A 96 -8.85 -2.82 6.47
CA TYR A 96 -7.67 -3.09 7.26
C TYR A 96 -6.61 -3.73 6.37
N VAL A 97 -5.46 -3.08 6.25
CA VAL A 97 -4.37 -3.53 5.37
C VAL A 97 -3.17 -3.91 6.22
N HIS A 98 -2.70 -5.13 6.05
CA HIS A 98 -1.46 -5.61 6.66
C HIS A 98 -0.35 -5.54 5.60
N ILE A 99 0.70 -4.78 5.88
CA ILE A 99 1.85 -4.60 5.00
C ILE A 99 3.08 -5.18 5.68
N VAL A 100 3.77 -6.09 4.97
CA VAL A 100 5.06 -6.64 5.36
C VAL A 100 6.09 -6.11 4.36
N PHE A 101 7.12 -5.42 4.86
CA PHE A 101 8.24 -4.97 4.04
C PHE A 101 9.34 -6.02 4.08
N GLN A 102 9.72 -6.57 2.92
CA GLN A 102 10.78 -7.55 2.78
C GLN A 102 11.99 -6.89 2.14
N ASN A 103 13.11 -6.88 2.88
CA ASN A 103 14.38 -6.37 2.39
C ASN A 103 15.39 -7.51 2.27
N SER A 104 15.71 -7.87 1.04
CA SER A 104 16.73 -8.89 0.71
C SER A 104 18.13 -8.29 0.47
N GLU A 105 18.26 -6.96 0.54
CA GLU A 105 19.53 -6.24 0.34
C GLU A 105 20.33 -6.11 1.64
N ASP A 106 21.63 -5.82 1.50
CA ASP A 106 22.57 -5.60 2.62
C ASP A 106 22.51 -4.18 3.21
N VAL A 107 21.62 -3.33 2.68
CA VAL A 107 21.45 -1.94 3.10
C VAL A 107 20.05 -1.72 3.68
N ILE A 108 19.98 -0.98 4.78
CA ILE A 108 18.72 -0.59 5.41
C ILE A 108 17.93 0.34 4.47
N GLN A 109 16.63 0.05 4.31
CA GLN A 109 15.69 0.93 3.62
C GLN A 109 14.63 1.43 4.60
N SER A 110 14.31 2.72 4.52
CA SER A 110 13.31 3.37 5.36
C SER A 110 12.04 3.62 4.57
N TRP A 111 10.89 3.28 5.15
CA TRP A 111 9.58 3.43 4.53
C TRP A 111 8.77 4.53 5.23
N HIS A 112 8.07 5.32 4.43
CA HIS A 112 7.14 6.36 4.89
C HIS A 112 5.78 6.14 4.23
N ILE A 113 4.71 6.36 4.99
CA ILE A 113 3.33 6.28 4.51
C ILE A 113 2.69 7.64 4.74
N ASP A 114 2.30 8.30 3.65
CA ASP A 114 1.62 9.59 3.70
C ASP A 114 0.14 9.43 4.06
N GLY A 115 -0.40 10.36 4.86
CA GLY A 115 -1.83 10.49 5.12
C GLY A 115 -2.43 9.50 6.13
N TYR A 116 -1.63 8.57 6.68
CA TYR A 116 -2.06 7.60 7.69
C TYR A 116 -0.99 7.40 8.76
N ASN A 117 -1.44 7.08 9.98
CA ASN A 117 -0.59 6.45 10.98
C ASN A 117 -0.78 4.94 10.91
N PHE A 118 0.26 4.20 11.29
CA PHE A 118 0.25 2.73 11.29
C PHE A 118 0.88 2.19 12.58
N PHE A 119 0.61 0.92 12.86
CA PHE A 119 1.20 0.19 13.97
C PHE A 119 2.25 -0.78 13.45
N VAL A 120 3.48 -0.70 13.97
CA VAL A 120 4.53 -1.69 13.70
C VAL A 120 4.28 -2.88 14.62
N VAL A 121 4.07 -4.06 14.04
CA VAL A 121 3.69 -5.27 14.78
C VAL A 121 4.75 -6.38 14.74
N GLY A 122 5.81 -6.22 13.96
CA GLY A 122 6.91 -7.17 13.81
C GLY A 122 8.01 -6.64 12.91
#